data_AF-A0A0F9M2W7-F1
#
_entry.id   AF-A0A0F9M2W7-F1
#
_cell.length_a   1.000
_cell.length_b   1.000
_cell.length_c   1.000
_cell.angle_alpha   90.00
_cell.angle_beta   90.00
_cell.angle_gamma   90.00
#
_symmetry.space_group_name_H-M   'P 1'
#
loop_
_entity.id
_entity.type
_entity.pdbx_description
1 polymer ?
#
loop_
_entity_poly.entity_id
_entity_poly.type
_entity_poly.pdbx_seq_one_letter_code
_entity_poly.pdbx_strand_id
1 'polypeptide(L)' 'SFGFAWGVNGFLLFNALGKLGNETTAVMRKRIAAEIKTTFASHYTHEVSLAGALQMDAISAYRKQATGEKFLIKPQS' A
#
# COMPACT_ATOMS: atom_id res chain seq x y z
N SER A 1 40.15 -4.89 6.13
CA SER A 1 39.21 -6.01 6.33
C SER A 1 38.53 -6.28 5.00
N PHE A 2 38.80 -7.43 4.38
CA PHE A 2 38.06 -7.92 3.21
C PHE A 2 37.19 -9.08 3.70
N GLY A 3 35.87 -8.99 3.53
CA GLY A 3 34.92 -9.99 4.01
C GLY A 3 33.48 -9.70 3.54
N PHE A 4 32.67 -10.75 3.44
CA PHE A 4 31.26 -10.67 3.04
C PHE A 4 30.43 -9.99 4.13
N ALA A 5 29.86 -8.82 3.84
CA ALA A 5 29.03 -8.04 4.75
C ALA A 5 27.56 -8.09 4.32
N TRP A 6 26.68 -8.52 5.23
CA TRP A 6 25.23 -8.52 5.04
C TRP A 6 24.54 -8.10 6.35
N GLY A 7 23.27 -7.71 6.24
CA GLY A 7 22.43 -7.35 7.40
C GLY A 7 20.94 -7.49 7.10
N VAL A 8 20.15 -7.65 8.15
CA VAL A 8 18.68 -7.74 8.10
C VAL A 8 18.12 -6.53 8.82
N ASN A 9 17.23 -5.78 8.16
CA ASN A 9 16.64 -4.57 8.71
C ASN A 9 15.17 -4.47 8.34
N GLY A 10 14.38 -3.82 9.21
CA GLY A 10 13.02 -3.43 8.90
C GLY A 10 12.98 -2.20 8.00
N PHE A 11 11.97 -2.12 7.14
CA PHE A 11 11.67 -0.93 6.36
C PHE A 11 10.31 -0.38 6.76
N LEU A 12 10.27 0.90 7.14
CA LEU A 12 9.04 1.64 7.37
C LEU A 12 9.02 2.86 6.45
N LEU A 13 7.96 2.99 5.66
CA LEU A 13 7.85 4.01 4.63
C LEU A 13 8.03 5.42 5.19
N PHE A 14 7.36 5.78 6.28
CA PHE A 14 7.46 7.13 6.85
C PHE A 14 8.86 7.47 7.37
N ASN A 15 9.57 6.49 7.94
CA ASN A 15 10.96 6.68 8.36
C ASN A 15 11.87 6.90 7.15
N ALA A 16 11.68 6.14 6.07
CA ALA A 16 12.43 6.30 4.83
C ALA A 16 12.16 7.64 4.16
N LEU A 17 10.89 8.05 4.05
CA LEU A 17 10.51 9.35 3.49
C LEU A 17 11.07 10.52 4.32
N GLY A 18 11.07 10.40 5.65
CA GLY A 18 11.69 11.40 6.54
C GLY A 18 13.19 11.58 6.26
N LYS A 19 13.93 10.49 6.00
CA LYS A 19 15.35 10.54 5.63
C LYS A 19 15.59 11.14 4.23
N LEU A 20 14.67 10.92 3.29
CA LEU A 20 14.77 11.42 1.92
C LEU A 20 14.40 12.91 1.77
N GLY A 21 13.69 13.46 2.76
CA GLY A 21 13.29 14.87 2.80
C GLY A 21 12.09 15.20 1.89
N ASN A 22 11.60 16.43 2.04
CA ASN A 22 10.35 16.88 1.42
C ASN A 22 10.46 17.01 -0.11
N GLU A 23 11.59 17.49 -0.63
CA GLU A 23 11.79 17.70 -2.08
C GLU A 23 11.72 16.36 -2.83
N THR A 24 12.53 15.38 -2.43
CA THR A 24 12.52 14.04 -3.00
C THR A 24 11.13 13.41 -2.91
N THR A 25 10.49 13.54 -1.75
CA THR A 25 9.13 12.99 -1.54
C THR A 25 8.09 13.66 -2.46
N ALA A 26 8.23 14.96 -2.73
CA ALA A 26 7.36 15.67 -3.66
C ALA A 26 7.54 15.18 -5.10
N VAL A 27 8.78 14.93 -5.54
CA VAL A 27 9.08 14.33 -6.85
C VAL A 27 8.45 12.94 -6.98
N MET A 28 8.59 12.09 -5.95
CA MET A 28 7.95 10.77 -5.92
C MET A 28 6.43 10.87 -6.06
N ARG A 29 5.78 11.75 -5.29
CA ARG A 29 4.33 11.99 -5.38
C ARG A 29 3.91 12.50 -6.76
N LYS A 30 4.70 13.38 -7.38
CA LYS A 30 4.44 13.89 -8.74
C LYS A 30 4.43 12.76 -9.76
N ARG A 31 5.39 11.83 -9.67
CA ARG A 31 5.43 10.64 -10.53
C ARG A 31 4.22 9.72 -10.30
N ILE A 32 3.86 9.48 -9.03
CA ILE A 32 2.68 8.68 -8.67
C ILE A 32 1.42 9.28 -9.29
N ALA A 33 1.23 10.59 -9.20
CA ALA A 33 0.08 11.27 -9.80
C ALA A 33 0.06 11.13 -11.33
N ALA A 34 1.21 11.27 -11.98
CA ALA A 34 1.34 11.16 -13.44
C ALA A 34 1.05 9.74 -13.97
N GLU A 35 1.37 8.70 -13.19
CA GLU A 35 1.28 7.29 -13.58
C GLU A 35 0.19 6.53 -12.79
N ILE A 36 -0.78 7.22 -12.19
CA ILE A 36 -1.73 6.64 -11.21
C ILE A 36 -2.62 5.53 -11.80
N LYS A 37 -2.89 5.61 -13.11
CA LYS A 37 -3.70 4.63 -13.86
C LYS A 37 -2.86 3.63 -14.66
N THR A 38 -1.52 3.71 -14.58
CA THR A 38 -0.60 2.82 -15.31
C THR A 38 0.29 2.08 -14.32
N THR A 39 1.52 2.55 -14.09
CA THR A 39 2.50 1.92 -13.20
C THR A 39 1.96 1.71 -11.79
N PHE A 40 1.13 2.64 -11.29
CA PHE A 40 0.55 2.57 -9.94
C PHE A 40 -0.92 2.12 -9.91
N ALA A 41 -1.44 1.55 -11.00
CA ALA A 41 -2.80 1.06 -11.06
C ALA A 41 -3.05 -0.03 -10.01
N SER A 42 -4.09 0.16 -9.18
CA SER A 42 -4.55 -0.85 -8.22
C SER A 42 -5.84 -1.50 -8.70
N HIS A 43 -5.92 -2.82 -8.54
CA HIS A 43 -7.12 -3.61 -8.80
C HIS A 43 -7.78 -3.98 -7.48
N TYR A 44 -9.10 -3.91 -7.45
CA TYR A 44 -9.94 -4.31 -6.33
C TYR A 44 -10.96 -5.31 -6.84
N THR A 45 -11.12 -6.42 -6.14
CA THR A 45 -12.14 -7.41 -6.51
C THR A 45 -13.47 -7.08 -5.89
N HIS A 46 -13.50 -6.41 -4.73
CA HIS A 46 -14.71 -6.18 -3.95
C HIS A 46 -14.75 -4.72 -3.46
N GLU A 47 -15.95 -4.14 -3.47
CA GLU A 47 -16.24 -2.85 -2.89
C GLU A 47 -17.27 -3.03 -1.76
N VAL A 48 -17.00 -2.47 -0.58
CA VAL A 48 -17.85 -2.64 0.60
C VAL A 48 -18.14 -1.31 1.27
N SER A 49 -19.32 -1.14 1.87
CA SER A 49 -19.59 -0.01 2.76
C SER A 49 -18.77 -0.12 4.04
N LEU A 50 -18.75 0.94 4.86
CA LEU A 50 -18.08 0.89 6.17
C LEU A 50 -18.70 -0.19 7.08
N ALA A 51 -20.03 -0.31 7.09
CA ALA A 51 -20.73 -1.36 7.83
C ALA A 51 -20.50 -2.75 7.21
N GLY A 52 -20.42 -2.83 5.87
CA GLY A 52 -20.10 -4.06 5.14
C GLY A 52 -18.70 -4.58 5.47
N ALA A 53 -17.72 -3.70 5.67
CA ALA A 53 -16.36 -4.09 6.07
C ALA A 53 -16.30 -4.78 7.45
N LEU A 54 -17.33 -4.59 8.29
CA LEU A 54 -17.42 -5.22 9.61
C LEU A 54 -18.15 -6.57 9.58
N GLN A 55 -18.65 -7.01 8.43
CA GLN A 55 -19.31 -8.31 8.30
C GLN A 55 -18.28 -9.45 8.32
N MET A 56 -18.65 -10.57 8.95
CA MET A 56 -17.73 -11.69 9.18
C MET A 56 -17.22 -12.33 7.88
N ASP A 57 -18.05 -12.34 6.84
CA ASP A 57 -17.70 -12.81 5.50
C ASP A 57 -16.64 -11.90 4.84
N ALA A 58 -16.83 -10.58 4.89
CA ALA A 58 -15.86 -9.61 4.39
C ALA A 58 -14.52 -9.72 5.14
N ILE A 59 -14.55 -9.76 6.48
CA ILE A 59 -13.37 -9.96 7.33
C ILE A 59 -12.63 -11.24 6.95
N SER A 60 -13.38 -12.33 6.78
CA SER A 60 -12.83 -13.65 6.46
C SER A 60 -12.16 -13.68 5.09
N ALA A 61 -12.63 -12.86 4.14
CA ALA A 61 -12.03 -12.72 2.82
C ALA A 61 -10.75 -11.88 2.85
N TYR A 62 -10.81 -10.61 3.26
CA TYR A 62 -9.64 -9.71 3.14
C TYR A 62 -8.49 -10.08 4.09
N ARG A 63 -8.76 -10.75 5.23
CA ARG A 63 -7.69 -11.19 6.16
C ARG A 63 -6.75 -12.21 5.55
N LYS A 64 -7.16 -12.90 4.47
CA LYS A 64 -6.32 -13.89 3.77
C LYS A 64 -5.13 -13.22 3.09
N GLN A 65 -5.25 -11.94 2.74
CA GLN A 65 -4.23 -11.20 1.98
C GLN A 65 -3.83 -11.95 0.70
N ALA A 66 -4.81 -12.61 0.07
CA ALA A 66 -4.60 -13.40 -1.14
C ALA A 66 -4.31 -12.48 -2.34
N THR A 67 -3.46 -12.95 -3.24
CA THR A 67 -3.11 -12.23 -4.46
C THR A 67 -4.37 -11.92 -5.27
N GLY A 68 -4.55 -10.65 -5.62
CA GLY A 68 -5.70 -10.18 -6.41
C GLY A 68 -6.97 -9.89 -5.60
N GLU A 69 -7.07 -10.31 -4.34
CA GLU A 69 -8.31 -10.18 -3.54
C GLU A 69 -8.32 -8.93 -2.65
N LYS A 70 -7.99 -7.77 -3.23
CA LYS A 70 -7.98 -6.50 -2.48
C LYS A 70 -9.39 -5.91 -2.39
N PHE A 71 -9.76 -5.47 -1.19
CA PHE A 71 -11.04 -4.81 -0.91
C PHE A 71 -10.90 -3.29 -0.94
N LEU A 72 -11.92 -2.61 -1.46
CA LEU A 72 -12.08 -1.15 -1.40
C LEU A 72 -13.25 -0.79 -0.49
N ILE A 73 -13.00 -0.04 0.57
CA ILE A 73 -14.06 0.49 1.42
C ILE A 73 -14.58 1.80 0.81
N LYS A 74 -15.89 1.92 0.62
CA LYS A 74 -16.62 3.13 0.23
C LYS A 74 -17.45 3.61 1.44
N PRO A 75 -16.93 4.56 2.25
CA PRO A 75 -17.57 4.92 3.52
C PRO A 75 -18.94 5.61 3.38
N GLN A 76 -19.17 6.30 2.26
CA GLN A 76 -20.37 7.10 2.00
C GLN A 76 -21.59 6.30 1.52
N SER A 77 -21.43 5.00 1.26
CA SER A 77 -22.49 4.11 0.75
C SER A 77 -23.12 3.26 1.83
#